data_AF-H0SG88-F1
#
_entry.id   AF-H0SG88-F1
#
_cell.length_a   1.000
_cell.length_b   1.000
_cell.length_c   1.000
_cell.angle_alpha   90.00
_cell.angle_beta   90.00
_cell.angle_gamma   90.00
#
_symmetry.space_group_name_H-M   'P 1'
#
loop_
_entity.id
_entity.type
_entity.pdbx_description
1 polymer ?
#
loop_
_entity_poly.entity_id
_entity_poly.type
_entity_poly.pdbx_seq_one_letter_code
_entity_poly.pdbx_strand_id
1 'polypeptide(L)'
;MTLPSGELAQIVWAETKPLGSAPADGSGSVNGVRRLIAQLAASVDGAGFTRRDVLPSVQDRELGGTVRAILAIAEDARGATAPQSRVIIWEADGETLQLNSTTSPPPPTPWADLAADKITHQLHQPLTNGQTVDVFTRDAATDAGSGGAAVFVNAMTGTGVPSGSAPMAEPRATSKAMPRAGVFLFVVALGLFVLSALGAYGMGVGARLSLGQFVQNARIATGSTGDGLDCTVATTEKPNVLDSVRWRPKPDKAQDCRTQFMAAQSLVASAQYPAPDAKPGSNAARPTTWPEWFASKALEWSSVVNGTMSLVIPFGLALASLSLLFIACGFGITGRALGPIIDERNRMSLTLAQLVIWSVILLSGLLVCGLFNYGFGGLFITELQQQAAAATAAKEVPNNAKIALDAYNLFPSIPFYLALVGGFAVATPFLSRLISNSTVVGTQEQTAPDAASPTQAPRYLADKAGPEKAALSDMVLQEVKGRSDMVDINRVQHVAITGILSISYLLVLFDVVSNIDAVRIVFAATQSASVLTSMPQIDGTFTSLLFVSHAALLGSKVYDKMVPAKREGQDR
;
A
#
# COMPACT_ATOMS: atom_id res chain seq x y z
N MET A 1 -18.93 37.95 -24.38
CA MET A 1 -19.69 37.11 -25.34
C MET A 1 -19.72 35.72 -24.72
N THR A 2 -20.89 35.13 -24.46
CA THR A 2 -21.05 33.88 -23.66
C THR A 2 -21.27 32.67 -24.56
N LEU A 3 -20.47 31.60 -24.38
CA LEU A 3 -20.68 30.24 -24.91
C LEU A 3 -21.91 29.56 -24.24
N PRO A 4 -22.93 29.08 -24.97
CA PRO A 4 -23.81 28.02 -24.52
C PRO A 4 -23.03 26.72 -24.27
N SER A 5 -23.52 25.90 -23.34
CA SER A 5 -22.88 24.65 -22.92
C SER A 5 -22.89 23.59 -24.03
N GLY A 6 -21.77 22.91 -24.26
CA GLY A 6 -21.64 21.77 -25.18
C GLY A 6 -20.88 22.01 -26.50
N GLU A 7 -20.14 23.12 -26.63
CA GLU A 7 -19.98 23.75 -27.95
C GLU A 7 -18.54 24.03 -28.43
N LEU A 8 -17.50 23.39 -27.88
CA LEU A 8 -16.13 23.50 -28.44
C LEU A 8 -15.64 22.12 -28.88
N ALA A 9 -15.42 21.95 -30.19
CA ALA A 9 -15.12 20.65 -30.78
C ALA A 9 -13.62 20.31 -30.79
N GLN A 10 -12.73 21.31 -30.94
CA GLN A 10 -11.28 21.09 -31.07
C GLN A 10 -10.44 22.38 -30.95
N ILE A 11 -9.33 22.32 -30.22
CA ILE A 11 -8.26 23.33 -30.24
C ILE A 11 -7.04 22.73 -30.94
N VAL A 12 -6.49 23.43 -31.93
CA VAL A 12 -5.24 23.06 -32.63
C VAL A 12 -4.20 24.13 -32.40
N TRP A 13 -3.00 23.73 -32.01
CA TRP A 13 -1.89 24.66 -31.77
C TRP A 13 -0.54 24.00 -32.04
N ALA A 14 0.45 24.80 -32.45
CA ALA A 14 1.83 24.38 -32.60
C ALA A 14 2.79 25.41 -31.98
N GLU A 15 3.81 24.93 -31.27
CA GLU A 15 4.95 25.73 -30.83
C GLU A 15 5.89 25.95 -32.02
N THR A 16 5.92 27.17 -32.56
CA THR A 16 6.85 27.54 -33.63
C THR A 16 8.17 28.06 -33.02
N LYS A 17 9.29 27.83 -33.73
CA LYS A 17 10.63 28.29 -33.31
C LYS A 17 10.70 29.79 -32.93
N PRO A 18 9.95 30.71 -33.58
CA PRO A 18 9.90 32.11 -33.21
C PRO A 18 9.33 32.39 -31.82
N LEU A 19 8.45 31.54 -31.25
CA LEU A 19 7.85 31.78 -29.92
C LEU A 19 8.86 31.66 -28.75
N GLY A 20 10.09 31.20 -29.04
CA GLY A 20 11.17 31.03 -28.06
C GLY A 20 11.00 29.77 -27.19
N SER A 21 11.89 29.59 -26.22
CA SER A 21 11.75 28.54 -25.21
C SER A 21 10.62 28.88 -24.23
N ALA A 22 10.14 27.91 -23.45
CA ALA A 22 9.25 28.13 -22.32
C ALA A 22 10.06 28.25 -21.01
N PRO A 23 10.37 29.47 -20.54
CA PRO A 23 10.98 29.68 -19.22
C PRO A 23 10.25 28.96 -18.09
N ALA A 24 11.02 28.41 -17.14
CA ALA A 24 10.48 27.71 -15.97
C ALA A 24 9.74 28.68 -15.00
N ASP A 25 10.08 29.97 -15.02
CA ASP A 25 9.42 31.02 -14.24
C ASP A 25 8.01 31.37 -14.77
N GLY A 26 7.55 30.71 -15.85
CA GLY A 26 6.27 30.95 -16.47
C GLY A 26 6.23 32.20 -17.34
N SER A 27 7.34 32.93 -17.49
CA SER A 27 7.47 34.04 -18.42
C SER A 27 7.67 33.55 -19.86
N GLY A 28 7.68 34.45 -20.83
CA GLY A 28 7.90 34.12 -22.24
C GLY A 28 6.64 33.76 -23.03
N SER A 29 6.78 33.85 -24.35
CA SER A 29 5.68 33.83 -25.31
C SER A 29 4.98 32.48 -25.41
N VAL A 30 5.73 31.37 -25.33
CA VAL A 30 5.14 30.01 -25.27
C VAL A 30 4.22 29.86 -24.05
N ASN A 31 4.63 30.36 -22.88
CA ASN A 31 3.79 30.29 -21.69
C ASN A 31 2.58 31.22 -21.78
N GLY A 32 2.69 32.36 -22.44
CA GLY A 32 1.55 33.24 -22.78
C GLY A 32 0.50 32.51 -23.63
N VAL A 33 0.93 31.81 -24.67
CA VAL A 33 0.03 31.04 -25.55
C VAL A 33 -0.60 29.84 -24.83
N ARG A 34 0.18 29.11 -24.02
CA ARG A 34 -0.34 28.00 -23.18
C ARG A 34 -1.43 28.47 -22.22
N ARG A 35 -1.29 29.67 -21.64
CA ARG A 35 -2.36 30.26 -20.82
C ARG A 35 -3.61 30.47 -21.66
N LEU A 36 -3.51 31.16 -22.80
CA LEU A 36 -4.65 31.43 -23.69
C LEU A 36 -5.40 30.14 -24.10
N ILE A 37 -4.68 29.04 -24.36
CA ILE A 37 -5.29 27.72 -24.64
C ILE A 37 -6.05 27.19 -23.41
N ALA A 38 -5.46 27.28 -22.22
CA ALA A 38 -6.13 26.88 -20.99
C ALA A 38 -7.39 27.73 -20.72
N GLN A 39 -7.35 29.03 -21.05
CA GLN A 39 -8.49 29.95 -20.97
C GLN A 39 -9.64 29.50 -21.90
N LEU A 40 -9.31 29.15 -23.15
CA LEU A 40 -10.27 28.66 -24.15
C LEU A 40 -10.82 27.27 -23.82
N ALA A 41 -10.03 26.41 -23.16
CA ALA A 41 -10.46 25.08 -22.76
C ALA A 41 -11.35 25.09 -21.51
N ALA A 42 -11.09 26.00 -20.56
CA ALA A 42 -11.84 26.14 -19.31
C ALA A 42 -13.21 26.82 -19.49
N SER A 43 -13.42 27.56 -20.58
CA SER A 43 -14.69 28.25 -20.87
C SER A 43 -15.78 27.34 -21.46
N VAL A 44 -15.52 26.03 -21.62
CA VAL A 44 -16.43 25.08 -22.26
C VAL A 44 -17.11 24.20 -21.21
N ASP A 45 -18.34 24.53 -20.82
CA ASP A 45 -19.10 23.73 -19.86
C ASP A 45 -19.56 22.39 -20.49
N GLY A 46 -19.13 21.27 -19.89
CA GLY A 46 -19.90 20.03 -19.87
C GLY A 46 -19.62 18.92 -20.90
N ALA A 47 -18.83 19.08 -21.98
CA ALA A 47 -18.63 17.96 -22.93
C ALA A 47 -17.36 17.96 -23.82
N GLY A 48 -16.38 18.86 -23.61
CA GLY A 48 -15.39 19.22 -24.65
C GLY A 48 -14.04 18.48 -24.72
N PHE A 49 -13.72 17.52 -23.86
CA PHE A 49 -12.49 16.70 -24.01
C PHE A 49 -12.74 15.26 -23.55
N THR A 50 -13.28 14.43 -24.43
CA THR A 50 -13.59 13.01 -24.14
C THR A 50 -12.36 12.13 -23.96
N ARG A 51 -11.15 12.67 -24.17
CA ARG A 51 -9.89 11.96 -23.93
C ARG A 51 -8.94 12.80 -23.07
N ARG A 52 -8.99 12.59 -21.75
CA ARG A 52 -7.87 12.89 -20.87
C ARG A 52 -6.93 11.69 -20.91
N ASP A 53 -6.04 11.64 -21.89
CA ASP A 53 -4.92 10.71 -21.78
C ASP A 53 -4.02 11.24 -20.66
N VAL A 54 -3.69 10.38 -19.69
CA VAL A 54 -2.77 10.70 -18.61
C VAL A 54 -1.44 11.06 -19.27
N LEU A 55 -1.02 12.33 -19.14
CA LEU A 55 0.32 12.73 -19.51
C LEU A 55 1.29 11.77 -18.80
N PRO A 56 2.20 11.09 -19.52
CA PRO A 56 3.27 10.37 -18.84
C PRO A 56 3.93 11.38 -17.91
N SER A 57 4.01 11.04 -16.62
CA SER A 57 4.62 11.90 -15.61
C SER A 57 6.08 12.11 -15.99
N VAL A 58 6.37 13.19 -16.71
CA VAL A 58 7.73 13.70 -16.84
C VAL A 58 8.06 14.26 -15.45
N GLN A 59 9.21 13.85 -14.92
CA GLN A 59 9.64 14.11 -13.55
C GLN A 59 9.36 15.55 -13.12
N ASP A 60 8.43 15.66 -12.17
CA ASP A 60 7.72 16.87 -11.80
C ASP A 60 8.53 17.68 -10.77
N ARG A 61 9.74 18.12 -11.15
CA ARG A 61 10.67 18.82 -10.24
C ARG A 61 11.03 20.25 -10.69
N GLU A 62 10.77 20.63 -11.93
CA GLU A 62 11.18 21.95 -12.46
C GLU A 62 10.03 22.93 -12.72
N LEU A 63 8.76 22.49 -12.79
CA LEU A 63 7.66 23.33 -13.30
C LEU A 63 6.53 23.61 -12.29
N GLY A 64 6.75 23.36 -10.99
CA GLY A 64 5.74 23.59 -9.95
C GLY A 64 5.29 25.05 -9.78
N GLY A 65 6.07 26.01 -10.28
CA GLY A 65 5.67 27.42 -10.42
C GLY A 65 4.80 27.66 -11.65
N THR A 66 5.16 27.05 -12.78
CA THR A 66 4.43 27.11 -14.05
C THR A 66 3.02 26.52 -13.93
N VAL A 67 2.87 25.38 -13.24
CA VAL A 67 1.56 24.75 -13.00
C VAL A 67 0.65 25.65 -12.15
N ARG A 68 1.19 26.32 -11.14
CA ARG A 68 0.42 27.27 -10.30
C ARG A 68 0.01 28.53 -11.05
N ALA A 69 0.90 29.07 -11.89
CA ALA A 69 0.58 30.22 -12.75
C ALA A 69 -0.47 29.85 -13.81
N ILE A 70 -0.38 28.65 -14.40
CA ILE A 70 -1.39 28.14 -15.35
C ILE A 70 -2.75 27.98 -14.68
N LEU A 71 -2.80 27.44 -13.45
CA LEU A 71 -4.05 27.25 -12.72
C LEU A 71 -4.69 28.58 -12.28
N ALA A 72 -3.93 29.54 -11.75
CA ALA A 72 -4.45 30.84 -11.34
C ALA A 72 -5.02 31.63 -12.54
N ILE A 73 -4.39 31.52 -13.70
CA ILE A 73 -4.79 32.25 -14.92
C ILE A 73 -5.94 31.55 -15.65
N ALA A 74 -6.05 30.22 -15.55
CA ALA A 74 -7.22 29.48 -16.01
C ALA A 74 -8.49 29.87 -15.22
N GLU A 75 -8.33 30.14 -13.92
CA GLU A 75 -9.42 30.57 -13.05
C GLU A 75 -9.92 31.99 -13.39
N ASP A 76 -9.01 32.93 -13.67
CA ASP A 76 -9.33 34.31 -14.07
C ASP A 76 -10.04 34.40 -15.44
N ALA A 77 -9.81 33.42 -16.32
CA ALA A 77 -10.24 33.49 -17.71
C ALA A 77 -11.59 32.85 -18.03
N ARG A 78 -12.19 32.23 -17.02
CA ARG A 78 -13.53 31.63 -17.05
C ARG A 78 -14.63 32.59 -17.52
N GLY A 79 -14.38 33.91 -17.54
CA GLY A 79 -15.36 34.94 -17.90
C GLY A 79 -15.45 35.41 -19.36
N ALA A 80 -14.64 34.91 -20.32
CA ALA A 80 -14.32 35.71 -21.53
C ALA A 80 -14.74 35.23 -22.95
N THR A 81 -15.28 34.02 -23.25
CA THR A 81 -15.40 33.54 -24.66
C THR A 81 -16.76 32.92 -25.12
N ALA A 82 -16.97 32.79 -26.45
CA ALA A 82 -18.22 32.48 -27.21
C ALA A 82 -18.10 31.27 -28.22
N PRO A 83 -19.21 30.65 -28.72
CA PRO A 83 -19.32 29.19 -29.09
C PRO A 83 -19.20 28.68 -30.54
N GLN A 84 -18.96 27.35 -30.65
CA GLN A 84 -18.95 26.44 -31.84
C GLN A 84 -17.96 26.76 -32.95
N SER A 85 -16.67 26.58 -32.66
CA SER A 85 -15.61 26.82 -33.62
C SER A 85 -14.42 25.89 -33.40
N ARG A 86 -13.76 25.46 -34.48
CA ARG A 86 -12.38 24.96 -34.40
C ARG A 86 -11.47 26.16 -34.28
N VAL A 87 -10.53 26.14 -33.35
CA VAL A 87 -9.61 27.26 -33.09
C VAL A 87 -8.20 26.89 -33.50
N ILE A 88 -7.48 27.78 -34.19
CA ILE A 88 -6.03 27.77 -34.33
C ILE A 88 -5.45 29.06 -33.76
N ILE A 89 -4.34 28.93 -33.03
CA ILE A 89 -3.53 30.08 -32.60
C ILE A 89 -2.27 30.07 -33.44
N TRP A 90 -2.03 31.14 -34.20
CA TRP A 90 -0.94 31.22 -35.16
C TRP A 90 -0.23 32.57 -35.12
N GLU A 91 0.99 32.63 -35.64
CA GLU A 91 1.76 33.88 -35.71
C GLU A 91 1.09 34.88 -36.66
N ALA A 92 1.00 36.15 -36.22
CA ALA A 92 0.39 37.22 -37.00
C ALA A 92 1.34 37.75 -38.08
N ASP A 93 0.81 38.16 -39.24
CA ASP A 93 1.61 38.75 -40.33
C ASP A 93 1.66 40.29 -40.28
N GLY A 94 1.92 40.84 -39.09
CA GLY A 94 2.16 42.27 -38.88
C GLY A 94 0.95 43.20 -38.97
N GLU A 95 0.02 43.02 -39.92
CA GLU A 95 -1.16 43.89 -40.08
C GLU A 95 -2.41 43.21 -40.67
N THR A 96 -2.33 41.98 -41.18
CA THR A 96 -3.49 41.33 -41.79
C THR A 96 -4.21 40.44 -40.79
N LEU A 97 -5.55 40.58 -40.71
CA LEU A 97 -6.44 39.66 -39.98
C LEU A 97 -6.56 38.29 -40.69
N GLN A 98 -5.51 37.87 -41.41
CA GLN A 98 -5.45 36.65 -42.19
C GLN A 98 -4.43 35.69 -41.59
N LEU A 99 -4.70 34.39 -41.72
CA LEU A 99 -3.80 33.35 -41.23
C LEU A 99 -2.46 33.43 -41.99
N ASN A 100 -1.35 33.66 -41.27
CA ASN A 100 -0.03 33.73 -41.87
C ASN A 100 0.40 32.36 -42.42
N SER A 101 0.26 32.17 -43.73
CA SER A 101 0.64 30.93 -44.42
C SER A 101 2.14 30.80 -44.69
N THR A 102 2.92 31.87 -44.44
CA THR A 102 4.36 31.94 -44.75
C THR A 102 5.27 31.52 -43.59
N THR A 103 4.69 31.14 -42.45
CA THR A 103 5.45 30.64 -41.30
C THR A 103 6.20 29.35 -41.64
N SER A 104 7.27 29.06 -40.89
CA SER A 104 8.02 27.80 -41.03
C SER A 104 7.99 27.03 -39.70
N PRO A 105 7.24 25.91 -39.59
CA PRO A 105 6.40 25.30 -40.64
C PRO A 105 5.14 26.13 -40.97
N PRO A 106 4.50 25.91 -42.14
CA PRO A 106 3.22 26.53 -42.48
C PRO A 106 2.08 25.99 -41.57
N PRO A 107 0.91 26.65 -41.54
CA PRO A 107 -0.25 26.15 -40.81
C PRO A 107 -0.58 24.69 -41.21
N PRO A 108 -0.97 23.83 -40.29
CA PRO A 108 -1.30 22.44 -40.60
C PRO A 108 -2.58 22.34 -41.44
N THR A 109 -2.62 21.44 -42.43
CA THR A 109 -3.84 21.09 -43.18
C THR A 109 -4.99 20.75 -42.21
N PRO A 110 -6.21 21.26 -42.43
CA PRO A 110 -6.65 22.02 -43.61
C PRO A 110 -6.44 23.54 -43.53
N TRP A 111 -5.87 24.08 -42.45
CA TRP A 111 -5.82 25.54 -42.23
C TRP A 111 -5.03 26.31 -43.30
N ALA A 112 -3.93 25.73 -43.82
CA ALA A 112 -3.19 26.33 -44.92
C ALA A 112 -3.94 26.30 -46.26
N ASP A 113 -4.90 25.38 -46.41
CA ASP A 113 -5.59 25.09 -47.68
C ASP A 113 -7.01 25.69 -47.74
N LEU A 114 -7.49 26.26 -46.62
CA LEU A 114 -8.82 26.87 -46.54
C LEU A 114 -8.83 28.26 -47.18
N ALA A 115 -9.88 28.54 -47.93
CA ALA A 115 -10.14 29.89 -48.42
C ALA A 115 -10.34 30.84 -47.23
N ALA A 116 -9.83 32.07 -47.35
CA ALA A 116 -9.83 33.06 -46.27
C ALA A 116 -11.24 33.39 -45.72
N ASP A 117 -12.30 33.23 -46.53
CA ASP A 117 -13.69 33.42 -46.11
C ASP A 117 -14.21 32.32 -45.17
N LYS A 118 -13.48 31.20 -45.04
CA LYS A 118 -13.79 30.10 -44.12
C LYS A 118 -13.05 30.19 -42.80
N ILE A 119 -12.18 31.21 -42.65
CA ILE A 119 -11.38 31.44 -41.46
C ILE A 119 -11.81 32.79 -40.88
N THR A 120 -12.36 32.79 -39.68
CA THR A 120 -12.75 33.99 -38.97
C THR A 120 -11.67 34.36 -37.97
N HIS A 121 -11.06 35.54 -38.11
CA HIS A 121 -10.20 36.08 -37.07
C HIS A 121 -11.03 36.44 -35.83
N GLN A 122 -10.57 36.02 -34.65
CA GLN A 122 -11.26 36.24 -33.38
C GLN A 122 -10.54 37.22 -32.48
N LEU A 123 -9.23 37.06 -32.35
CA LEU A 123 -8.45 37.79 -31.36
C LEU A 123 -7.03 38.02 -31.86
N HIS A 124 -6.57 39.26 -31.71
CA HIS A 124 -5.18 39.63 -31.88
C HIS A 124 -4.57 39.85 -30.50
N GLN A 125 -3.58 39.04 -30.12
CA GLN A 125 -2.98 39.08 -28.79
C GLN A 125 -1.48 39.40 -28.89
N PRO A 126 -1.04 40.57 -28.41
CA PRO A 126 0.38 40.85 -28.25
C PRO A 126 0.94 40.03 -27.08
N LEU A 127 2.11 39.44 -27.31
CA LEU A 127 2.90 38.68 -26.36
C LEU A 127 3.97 39.57 -25.72
N THR A 128 4.50 39.13 -24.59
CA THR A 128 5.47 39.90 -23.79
C THR A 128 6.81 40.14 -24.49
N ASN A 129 7.16 39.36 -25.52
CA ASN A 129 8.36 39.56 -26.33
C ASN A 129 8.13 40.48 -27.55
N GLY A 130 6.96 41.13 -27.66
CA GLY A 130 6.62 42.00 -28.78
C GLY A 130 6.12 41.27 -30.04
N GLN A 131 6.10 39.93 -30.04
CA GLN A 131 5.40 39.18 -31.08
C GLN A 131 3.90 39.24 -30.87
N THR A 132 3.15 39.05 -31.94
CA THR A 132 1.70 38.98 -31.92
C THR A 132 1.25 37.62 -32.43
N VAL A 133 0.25 37.07 -31.75
CA VAL A 133 -0.44 35.85 -32.20
C VAL A 133 -1.89 36.16 -32.45
N ASP A 134 -2.41 35.56 -33.50
CA ASP A 134 -3.80 35.65 -33.87
C ASP A 134 -4.52 34.34 -33.60
N VAL A 135 -5.72 34.47 -33.07
CA VAL A 135 -6.65 33.36 -32.86
C VAL A 135 -7.63 33.37 -34.02
N PHE A 136 -7.62 32.29 -34.78
CA PHE A 136 -8.55 32.10 -35.87
C PHE A 136 -9.51 30.97 -35.55
N THR A 137 -10.76 31.12 -36.01
CA THR A 137 -11.75 30.07 -35.93
C THR A 137 -12.27 29.66 -37.29
N ARG A 138 -12.84 28.47 -37.36
CA ARG A 138 -13.65 28.03 -38.50
C ARG A 138 -14.80 27.15 -38.03
N ASP A 139 -15.85 27.09 -38.85
CA ASP A 139 -17.01 26.23 -38.59
C ASP A 139 -16.63 24.74 -38.77
N ALA A 140 -16.95 23.93 -37.76
CA ALA A 140 -16.70 22.50 -37.77
C ALA A 140 -17.49 21.75 -38.87
N ALA A 141 -18.59 22.31 -39.36
CA ALA A 141 -19.41 21.73 -40.43
C ALA A 141 -18.71 21.73 -41.80
N THR A 142 -17.69 22.57 -42.00
CA THR A 142 -16.94 22.63 -43.27
C THR A 142 -16.09 21.39 -43.56
N ASP A 143 -15.89 20.50 -42.57
CA ASP A 143 -15.07 19.29 -42.69
C ASP A 143 -15.86 18.02 -43.10
N ALA A 144 -17.17 18.11 -43.32
CA ALA A 144 -18.06 16.95 -43.49
C ALA A 144 -17.78 16.07 -44.74
N GLY A 145 -16.78 16.41 -45.57
CA GLY A 145 -16.36 15.63 -46.74
C GLY A 145 -15.00 14.92 -46.61
N SER A 146 -14.16 15.27 -45.64
CA SER A 146 -12.86 14.62 -45.41
C SER A 146 -12.96 13.76 -44.16
N GLY A 147 -12.89 12.43 -44.29
CA GLY A 147 -13.02 11.46 -43.20
C GLY A 147 -11.90 11.49 -42.14
N GLY A 148 -11.49 12.67 -41.67
CA GLY A 148 -10.48 12.88 -40.65
C GLY A 148 -11.12 12.96 -39.26
N ALA A 149 -10.93 11.92 -38.47
CA ALA A 149 -11.11 11.96 -37.03
C ALA A 149 -10.38 13.19 -36.43
N ALA A 150 -10.89 13.69 -35.29
CA ALA A 150 -10.30 14.81 -34.56
C ALA A 150 -8.78 14.63 -34.38
N VAL A 151 -7.99 15.51 -34.99
CA VAL A 151 -6.53 15.51 -34.85
C VAL A 151 -6.15 16.23 -33.57
N PHE A 152 -5.93 15.47 -32.50
CA PHE A 152 -5.30 15.99 -31.28
C PHE A 152 -3.84 16.38 -31.60
N VAL A 153 -3.46 17.64 -31.41
CA VAL A 153 -2.04 18.05 -31.38
C VAL A 153 -1.61 18.13 -29.93
N ASN A 154 -0.91 17.07 -29.51
CA ASN A 154 -0.31 16.92 -28.19
C ASN A 154 0.97 17.79 -28.09
N ALA A 155 1.18 18.44 -26.95
CA ALA A 155 2.36 19.25 -26.59
C ALA A 155 3.70 18.49 -26.63
N MET A 156 3.72 17.20 -26.96
CA MET A 156 4.95 16.38 -27.02
C MET A 156 5.36 15.94 -28.43
N THR A 157 4.58 16.13 -29.50
CA THR A 157 4.94 15.57 -30.84
C THR A 157 4.85 16.51 -32.05
N GLY A 158 4.44 17.76 -31.88
CA GLY A 158 4.78 18.87 -32.80
C GLY A 158 4.34 18.78 -34.26
N THR A 159 4.82 19.76 -35.02
CA THR A 159 5.05 19.67 -36.49
C THR A 159 6.44 20.17 -36.88
N GLY A 160 7.41 20.24 -35.96
CA GLY A 160 8.70 20.88 -36.26
C GLY A 160 9.95 20.38 -35.54
N VAL A 161 9.88 19.33 -34.71
CA VAL A 161 11.12 18.73 -34.19
C VAL A 161 11.49 17.59 -35.16
N PRO A 162 12.65 17.64 -35.86
CA PRO A 162 13.14 16.48 -36.60
C PRO A 162 13.19 15.29 -35.65
N SER A 163 13.02 14.07 -36.18
CA SER A 163 12.83 12.77 -35.52
C SER A 163 13.82 12.33 -34.41
N GLY A 164 14.55 13.25 -33.78
CA GLY A 164 15.28 13.03 -32.55
C GLY A 164 14.31 12.81 -31.40
N SER A 165 14.17 11.55 -31.02
CA SER A 165 13.81 11.09 -29.68
C SER A 165 14.00 12.18 -28.63
N ALA A 166 12.91 12.56 -27.95
CA ALA A 166 13.01 13.25 -26.67
C ALA A 166 14.07 12.52 -25.83
N PRO A 167 14.92 13.25 -25.06
CA PRO A 167 15.88 12.62 -24.16
C PRO A 167 15.07 11.86 -23.11
N MET A 168 14.70 10.61 -23.41
CA MET A 168 14.30 9.65 -22.41
C MET A 168 15.48 9.61 -21.47
N ALA A 169 15.23 9.94 -20.21
CA ALA A 169 16.21 9.87 -19.14
C ALA A 169 17.05 8.61 -19.38
N GLU A 170 18.35 8.81 -19.58
CA GLU A 170 19.30 7.76 -19.89
C GLU A 170 18.94 6.53 -19.04
N PRO A 171 18.70 5.35 -19.63
CA PRO A 171 18.30 4.18 -18.88
C PRO A 171 19.35 3.96 -17.80
N ARG A 172 19.01 4.32 -16.55
CA ARG A 172 19.91 4.18 -15.40
C ARG A 172 20.44 2.75 -15.44
N ALA A 173 21.74 2.59 -15.19
CA ALA A 173 22.40 1.30 -15.19
C ALA A 173 21.59 0.31 -14.33
N THR A 174 20.78 -0.51 -14.98
CA THR A 174 19.99 -1.53 -14.33
C THR A 174 20.95 -2.65 -14.03
N SER A 175 21.16 -2.96 -12.76
CA SER A 175 21.82 -4.19 -12.39
C SER A 175 21.17 -5.34 -13.15
N LYS A 176 21.98 -6.27 -13.65
CA LYS A 176 21.51 -7.46 -14.36
C LYS A 176 20.53 -8.22 -13.47
N ALA A 177 19.23 -8.06 -13.72
CA ALA A 177 18.19 -8.76 -12.97
C ALA A 177 18.47 -10.27 -13.01
N MET A 178 18.20 -10.97 -11.90
CA MET A 178 18.35 -12.43 -11.81
C MET A 178 16.97 -13.09 -11.74
N PRO A 179 16.17 -13.04 -12.82
CA PRO A 179 14.76 -13.44 -12.79
C PRO A 179 14.59 -14.91 -12.43
N ARG A 180 15.52 -15.79 -12.83
CA ARG A 180 15.47 -17.23 -12.49
C ARG A 180 15.57 -17.47 -10.98
N ALA A 181 16.48 -16.79 -10.30
CA ALA A 181 16.64 -16.90 -8.85
C ALA A 181 15.42 -16.30 -8.13
N GLY A 182 14.94 -15.14 -8.59
CA GLY A 182 13.72 -14.51 -8.06
C GLY A 182 12.49 -15.42 -8.18
N VAL A 183 12.25 -16.01 -9.36
CA VAL A 183 11.13 -16.94 -9.59
C VAL A 183 11.26 -18.20 -8.72
N PHE A 184 12.46 -18.78 -8.61
CA PHE A 184 12.67 -19.95 -7.74
C PHE A 184 12.31 -19.65 -6.28
N LEU A 185 12.82 -18.54 -5.73
CA LEU A 185 12.52 -18.14 -4.36
C LEU A 185 11.04 -17.80 -4.15
N PHE A 186 10.38 -17.21 -5.16
CA PHE A 186 8.94 -16.98 -5.13
C PHE A 186 8.15 -18.29 -5.03
N VAL A 187 8.52 -19.31 -5.79
CA VAL A 187 7.87 -20.64 -5.73
C VAL A 187 8.07 -21.29 -4.36
N VAL A 188 9.29 -21.21 -3.80
CA VAL A 188 9.58 -21.72 -2.45
C VAL A 188 8.76 -20.96 -1.40
N ALA A 189 8.71 -19.62 -1.50
CA ALA A 189 7.90 -18.78 -0.62
C ALA A 189 6.42 -19.19 -0.68
N LEU A 190 5.85 -19.37 -1.87
CA LEU A 190 4.47 -19.80 -2.05
C LEU A 190 4.20 -21.18 -1.43
N GLY A 191 5.14 -22.13 -1.59
CA GLY A 191 5.03 -23.45 -0.94
C GLY A 191 4.99 -23.34 0.57
N LEU A 192 5.87 -22.56 1.18
CA LEU A 192 5.89 -22.32 2.63
C LEU A 192 4.64 -21.56 3.11
N PHE A 193 4.15 -20.61 2.32
CA PHE A 193 2.90 -19.89 2.61
C PHE A 193 1.71 -20.85 2.72
N VAL A 194 1.57 -21.73 1.73
CA VAL A 194 0.48 -22.73 1.69
C VAL A 194 0.62 -23.71 2.84
N LEU A 195 1.83 -24.21 3.13
CA LEU A 195 2.08 -25.11 4.26
C LEU A 195 1.75 -24.44 5.61
N SER A 196 2.16 -23.19 5.80
CA SER A 196 1.79 -22.39 6.98
C SER A 196 0.27 -22.25 7.10
N ALA A 197 -0.39 -21.88 6.01
CA ALA A 197 -1.83 -21.65 5.99
C ALA A 197 -2.62 -22.91 6.34
N LEU A 198 -2.25 -24.04 5.71
CA LEU A 198 -2.83 -25.35 5.95
C LEU A 198 -2.56 -25.82 7.39
N GLY A 199 -1.34 -25.66 7.89
CA GLY A 199 -0.98 -26.03 9.27
C GLY A 199 -1.78 -25.24 10.32
N ALA A 200 -1.88 -23.92 10.16
CA ALA A 200 -2.65 -23.07 11.06
C ALA A 200 -4.16 -23.41 11.03
N TYR A 201 -4.73 -23.56 9.83
CA TYR A 201 -6.12 -23.97 9.65
C TYR A 201 -6.40 -25.34 10.27
N GLY A 202 -5.56 -26.34 9.99
CA GLY A 202 -5.72 -27.70 10.50
C GLY A 202 -5.64 -27.79 12.02
N MET A 203 -4.75 -27.00 12.65
CA MET A 203 -4.71 -26.90 14.12
C MET A 203 -5.96 -26.24 14.69
N GLY A 204 -6.54 -25.25 14.01
CA GLY A 204 -7.84 -24.69 14.38
C GLY A 204 -8.95 -25.73 14.37
N VAL A 205 -9.02 -26.53 13.29
CA VAL A 205 -9.97 -27.66 13.19
C VAL A 205 -9.71 -28.68 14.30
N GLY A 206 -8.44 -29.02 14.56
CA GLY A 206 -8.04 -29.91 15.65
C GLY A 206 -8.47 -29.41 17.03
N ALA A 207 -8.34 -28.10 17.30
CA ALA A 207 -8.84 -27.48 18.52
C ALA A 207 -10.35 -27.64 18.69
N ARG A 208 -11.11 -27.44 17.60
CA ARG A 208 -12.56 -27.60 17.61
C ARG A 208 -12.99 -29.05 17.81
N LEU A 209 -12.34 -30.00 17.14
CA LEU A 209 -12.61 -31.42 17.32
C LEU A 209 -12.26 -31.89 18.73
N SER A 210 -11.15 -31.40 19.29
CA SER A 210 -10.72 -31.71 20.66
C SER A 210 -11.76 -31.21 21.68
N LEU A 211 -12.30 -30.02 21.46
CA LEU A 211 -13.41 -29.50 22.26
C LEU A 211 -14.67 -30.38 22.13
N GLY A 212 -15.03 -30.80 20.93
CA GLY A 212 -16.17 -31.69 20.70
C GLY A 212 -16.04 -33.01 21.47
N GLN A 213 -14.86 -33.63 21.40
CA GLN A 213 -14.53 -34.86 22.14
C GLN A 213 -14.51 -34.62 23.65
N PHE A 214 -13.98 -33.48 24.11
CA PHE A 214 -13.99 -33.11 25.53
C PHE A 214 -15.42 -32.98 26.07
N VAL A 215 -16.31 -32.30 25.36
CA VAL A 215 -17.73 -32.15 25.75
C VAL A 215 -18.43 -33.51 25.78
N GLN A 216 -18.14 -34.41 24.84
CA GLN A 216 -18.68 -35.77 24.82
C GLN A 216 -18.19 -36.57 26.04
N ASN A 217 -16.88 -36.58 26.30
CA ASN A 217 -16.27 -37.31 27.41
C ASN A 217 -16.76 -36.80 28.78
N ALA A 218 -16.85 -35.47 28.94
CA ALA A 218 -17.38 -34.85 30.16
C ALA A 218 -18.86 -35.22 30.40
N ARG A 219 -19.67 -35.34 29.34
CA ARG A 219 -21.06 -35.83 29.43
C ARG A 219 -21.13 -37.32 29.75
N ILE A 220 -20.23 -38.16 29.24
CA ILE A 220 -20.22 -39.61 29.54
C ILE A 220 -19.99 -39.90 31.03
N ALA A 221 -19.32 -38.99 31.76
CA ALA A 221 -19.15 -39.11 33.22
C ALA A 221 -20.46 -38.88 34.04
N THR A 222 -21.56 -38.41 33.42
CA THR A 222 -22.83 -38.09 34.12
C THR A 222 -23.65 -39.31 34.58
N GLY A 223 -23.08 -40.51 34.51
CA GLY A 223 -23.63 -41.71 35.15
C GLY A 223 -23.40 -41.81 36.66
N SER A 224 -22.60 -40.92 37.28
CA SER A 224 -22.51 -40.85 38.74
C SER A 224 -23.58 -39.88 39.29
N THR A 225 -24.52 -40.41 40.06
CA THR A 225 -25.61 -39.65 40.72
C THR A 225 -25.13 -38.77 41.88
N GLY A 226 -23.88 -38.35 41.88
CA GLY A 226 -23.28 -37.45 42.87
C GLY A 226 -21.96 -36.93 42.30
N ASP A 227 -21.81 -35.61 42.29
CA ASP A 227 -20.61 -34.86 41.91
C ASP A 227 -20.11 -35.05 40.46
N GLY A 228 -20.93 -34.64 39.48
CA GLY A 228 -20.46 -34.47 38.10
C GLY A 228 -19.21 -33.57 38.05
N LEU A 229 -18.34 -33.80 37.06
CA LEU A 229 -17.20 -32.89 36.82
C LEU A 229 -17.74 -31.47 36.60
N ASP A 230 -17.57 -30.60 37.59
CA ASP A 230 -17.86 -29.18 37.49
C ASP A 230 -16.75 -28.48 36.67
N CYS A 231 -16.61 -28.88 35.41
CA CYS A 231 -15.87 -28.13 34.40
C CYS A 231 -16.74 -26.98 33.84
N THR A 232 -17.88 -26.67 34.47
CA THR A 232 -18.79 -25.66 33.95
C THR A 232 -18.19 -24.27 34.15
N VAL A 233 -17.91 -23.62 33.04
CA VAL A 233 -17.66 -22.18 33.02
C VAL A 233 -19.01 -21.52 33.28
N ALA A 234 -19.28 -21.09 34.50
CA ALA A 234 -20.54 -20.42 34.84
C ALA A 234 -20.66 -19.13 34.00
N THR A 235 -21.58 -19.11 33.03
CA THR A 235 -21.74 -18.04 32.03
C THR A 235 -22.43 -16.78 32.56
N THR A 236 -22.64 -16.65 33.87
CA THR A 236 -23.44 -15.59 34.49
C THR A 236 -22.64 -14.44 35.12
N GLU A 237 -21.31 -14.54 35.23
CA GLU A 237 -20.45 -13.46 35.73
C GLU A 237 -19.68 -12.78 34.58
N LYS A 238 -19.48 -11.46 34.69
CA LYS A 238 -18.89 -10.61 33.65
C LYS A 238 -17.60 -11.21 33.05
N PRO A 239 -17.36 -11.05 31.73
CA PRO A 239 -16.36 -11.78 30.94
C PRO A 239 -14.87 -11.50 31.26
N ASN A 240 -14.56 -10.79 32.35
CA ASN A 240 -13.20 -10.36 32.65
C ASN A 240 -12.43 -11.30 33.58
N VAL A 241 -13.05 -12.32 34.16
CA VAL A 241 -12.35 -13.31 34.97
C VAL A 241 -13.02 -14.64 34.72
N LEU A 242 -12.45 -15.47 33.82
CA LEU A 242 -12.59 -16.91 34.00
C LEU A 242 -12.25 -17.18 35.46
N ASP A 243 -13.21 -17.68 36.23
CA ASP A 243 -12.93 -18.13 37.58
C ASP A 243 -11.99 -19.34 37.46
N SER A 244 -10.70 -19.06 37.30
CA SER A 244 -9.60 -20.03 37.28
C SER A 244 -9.60 -20.89 38.56
N VAL A 245 -10.36 -20.46 39.56
CA VAL A 245 -10.73 -21.20 40.77
C VAL A 245 -11.56 -22.45 40.48
N ARG A 246 -12.35 -22.50 39.40
CA ARG A 246 -13.13 -23.70 39.02
C ARG A 246 -12.42 -24.64 38.07
N TRP A 247 -11.48 -24.13 37.26
CA TRP A 247 -10.46 -24.94 36.58
C TRP A 247 -9.31 -25.35 37.52
N ARG A 248 -9.56 -25.41 38.84
CA ARG A 248 -8.55 -25.86 39.78
C ARG A 248 -8.26 -27.34 39.56
N PRO A 249 -6.98 -27.74 39.63
CA PRO A 249 -6.62 -29.14 39.61
C PRO A 249 -7.35 -29.84 40.75
N LYS A 250 -8.20 -30.82 40.42
CA LYS A 250 -8.73 -31.73 41.42
C LYS A 250 -7.61 -32.68 41.87
N PRO A 251 -7.59 -33.12 43.13
CA PRO A 251 -6.62 -34.12 43.60
C PRO A 251 -6.68 -35.41 42.76
N ASP A 252 -7.88 -35.75 42.28
CA ASP A 252 -8.08 -36.82 41.33
C ASP A 252 -7.86 -36.32 39.88
N LYS A 253 -6.76 -36.77 39.27
CA LYS A 253 -6.42 -36.47 37.87
C LYS A 253 -7.47 -36.95 36.88
N ALA A 254 -8.24 -38.00 37.19
CA ALA A 254 -9.31 -38.47 36.31
C ALA A 254 -10.46 -37.45 36.21
N GLN A 255 -10.62 -36.60 37.24
CA GLN A 255 -11.60 -35.53 37.28
C GLN A 255 -11.03 -34.15 36.94
N ASP A 256 -9.76 -34.06 36.58
CA ASP A 256 -9.13 -32.80 36.20
C ASP A 256 -9.50 -32.45 34.74
N CYS A 257 -10.17 -31.30 34.55
CA CYS A 257 -10.66 -30.86 33.24
C CYS A 257 -9.52 -30.73 32.21
N ARG A 258 -8.33 -30.32 32.65
CA ARG A 258 -7.15 -30.22 31.79
C ARG A 258 -6.68 -31.59 31.32
N THR A 259 -6.62 -32.57 32.22
CA THR A 259 -6.30 -33.96 31.90
C THR A 259 -7.34 -34.57 30.94
N GLN A 260 -8.63 -34.29 31.12
CA GLN A 260 -9.66 -34.78 30.20
C GLN A 260 -9.59 -34.10 28.82
N PHE A 261 -9.31 -32.80 28.75
CA PHE A 261 -9.10 -32.12 27.48
C PHE A 261 -7.85 -32.65 26.76
N MET A 262 -6.78 -32.92 27.48
CA MET A 262 -5.59 -33.59 26.94
C MET A 262 -5.90 -34.95 26.35
N ALA A 263 -6.73 -35.76 27.02
CA ALA A 263 -7.17 -37.06 26.51
C ALA A 263 -8.05 -36.90 25.24
N ALA A 264 -8.93 -35.89 25.21
CA ALA A 264 -9.70 -35.58 24.01
C ALA A 264 -8.81 -35.16 22.84
N GLN A 265 -7.80 -34.33 23.11
CA GLN A 265 -6.83 -33.88 22.12
C GLN A 265 -5.97 -35.04 21.59
N SER A 266 -5.56 -35.98 22.44
CA SER A 266 -4.77 -37.14 22.02
C SER A 266 -5.57 -38.10 21.12
N LEU A 267 -6.87 -38.25 21.36
CA LEU A 267 -7.78 -39.02 20.48
C LEU A 267 -7.90 -38.38 19.09
N VAL A 268 -8.02 -37.05 19.03
CA VAL A 268 -8.04 -36.31 17.76
C VAL A 268 -6.70 -36.42 17.04
N ALA A 269 -5.58 -36.29 17.77
CA ALA A 269 -4.23 -36.42 17.20
C ALA A 269 -3.94 -37.84 16.69
N SER A 270 -4.46 -38.89 17.32
CA SER A 270 -4.32 -40.27 16.84
C SER A 270 -5.32 -40.64 15.73
N ALA A 271 -6.28 -39.75 15.44
CA ALA A 271 -7.41 -39.98 14.55
C ALA A 271 -8.24 -41.23 14.92
N GLN A 272 -8.28 -41.59 16.21
CA GLN A 272 -9.02 -42.76 16.71
C GLN A 272 -10.37 -42.32 17.26
N TYR A 273 -11.34 -42.11 16.36
CA TYR A 273 -12.70 -41.74 16.74
C TYR A 273 -13.55 -42.99 17.03
N PRO A 274 -14.18 -43.09 18.21
CA PRO A 274 -15.09 -44.18 18.50
C PRO A 274 -16.29 -44.15 17.55
N ALA A 275 -16.82 -45.32 17.19
CA ALA A 275 -18.09 -45.40 16.47
C ALA A 275 -19.23 -44.75 17.30
N PRO A 276 -20.25 -44.14 16.67
CA PRO A 276 -21.33 -43.44 17.39
C PRO A 276 -22.10 -44.33 18.38
N ASP A 277 -22.09 -45.64 18.13
CA ASP A 277 -22.74 -46.71 18.88
C ASP A 277 -21.75 -47.59 19.65
N ALA A 278 -20.46 -47.25 19.66
CA ALA A 278 -19.44 -47.95 20.41
C ALA A 278 -19.77 -47.91 21.91
N LYS A 279 -19.85 -49.08 22.55
CA LYS A 279 -19.94 -49.17 24.01
C LYS A 279 -18.69 -48.55 24.64
N PRO A 280 -18.79 -47.93 25.84
CA PRO A 280 -17.63 -47.46 26.58
C PRO A 280 -16.57 -48.58 26.69
N GLY A 281 -15.36 -48.33 26.21
CA GLY A 281 -14.25 -49.29 26.22
C GLY A 281 -14.11 -50.17 24.96
N SER A 282 -14.95 -50.01 23.93
CA SER A 282 -14.75 -50.72 22.66
C SER A 282 -13.68 -50.03 21.79
N ASN A 283 -12.79 -50.82 21.19
CA ASN A 283 -11.76 -50.33 20.26
C ASN A 283 -12.27 -50.17 18.81
N ALA A 284 -13.58 -50.22 18.58
CA ALA A 284 -14.15 -50.08 17.25
C ALA A 284 -14.07 -48.62 16.78
N ALA A 285 -13.03 -48.30 16.02
CA ALA A 285 -12.85 -46.98 15.40
C ALA A 285 -13.63 -46.90 14.08
N ARG A 286 -14.32 -45.78 13.85
CA ARG A 286 -14.92 -45.50 12.54
C ARG A 286 -13.86 -44.96 11.58
N PRO A 287 -14.06 -45.08 10.24
CA PRO A 287 -13.19 -44.41 9.29
C PRO A 287 -13.16 -42.90 9.55
N THR A 288 -11.96 -42.34 9.54
CA THR A 288 -11.72 -40.91 9.72
C THR A 288 -12.24 -40.14 8.52
N THR A 289 -12.99 -39.06 8.77
CA THR A 289 -13.34 -38.12 7.70
C THR A 289 -12.10 -37.34 7.25
N TRP A 290 -12.17 -36.73 6.07
CA TRP A 290 -11.05 -35.92 5.55
C TRP A 290 -10.62 -34.78 6.50
N PRO A 291 -11.54 -33.98 7.10
CA PRO A 291 -11.16 -32.93 8.06
C PRO A 291 -10.48 -33.48 9.32
N GLU A 292 -10.90 -34.65 9.79
CA GLU A 292 -10.34 -35.30 10.99
C GLU A 292 -8.92 -35.81 10.74
N TRP A 293 -8.69 -36.46 9.60
CA TRP A 293 -7.36 -36.88 9.18
C TRP A 293 -6.44 -35.67 8.98
N PHE A 294 -6.94 -34.59 8.39
CA PHE A 294 -6.16 -33.39 8.19
C PHE A 294 -5.80 -32.71 9.52
N ALA A 295 -6.76 -32.61 10.45
CA ALA A 295 -6.55 -32.08 11.78
C ALA A 295 -5.54 -32.92 12.58
N SER A 296 -5.58 -34.25 12.48
CA SER A 296 -4.61 -35.12 13.15
C SER A 296 -3.19 -34.87 12.64
N LYS A 297 -3.01 -34.75 11.32
CA LYS A 297 -1.71 -34.38 10.71
C LYS A 297 -1.24 -32.98 11.09
N ALA A 298 -2.13 -32.01 11.21
CA ALA A 298 -1.76 -30.68 11.67
C ALA A 298 -1.37 -30.67 13.16
N LEU A 299 -2.02 -31.49 14.00
CA LEU A 299 -1.67 -31.63 15.41
C LEU A 299 -0.32 -32.33 15.62
N GLU A 300 0.16 -33.17 14.68
CA GLU A 300 1.53 -33.71 14.71
C GLU A 300 2.59 -32.59 14.65
N TRP A 301 2.26 -31.42 14.09
CA TRP A 301 3.16 -30.26 14.06
C TRP A 301 3.11 -29.43 15.35
N SER A 302 2.07 -29.61 16.16
CA SER A 302 2.01 -29.02 17.49
C SER A 302 2.69 -29.98 18.46
N SER A 303 3.70 -29.52 19.20
CA SER A 303 4.14 -30.25 20.39
C SER A 303 2.99 -30.22 21.40
N VAL A 304 2.11 -31.22 21.41
CA VAL A 304 1.04 -31.36 22.39
C VAL A 304 1.68 -31.74 23.72
N VAL A 305 2.17 -30.74 24.44
CA VAL A 305 2.79 -30.90 25.75
C VAL A 305 1.81 -30.30 26.76
N ASN A 306 1.30 -31.11 27.68
CA ASN A 306 0.42 -30.64 28.76
C ASN A 306 -0.91 -29.98 28.28
N GLY A 307 -1.44 -30.41 27.13
CA GLY A 307 -2.75 -29.94 26.63
C GLY A 307 -2.74 -28.54 26.05
N THR A 308 -1.56 -27.99 25.75
CA THR A 308 -1.44 -26.78 24.96
C THR A 308 -1.27 -27.12 23.48
N MET A 309 -1.78 -26.23 22.64
CA MET A 309 -1.53 -26.24 21.20
C MET A 309 -0.54 -25.12 20.86
N SER A 310 0.37 -25.40 19.94
CA SER A 310 1.42 -24.47 19.52
C SER A 310 1.33 -24.21 18.01
N LEU A 311 1.16 -22.95 17.63
CA LEU A 311 1.24 -22.50 16.23
C LEU A 311 2.64 -21.98 15.87
N VAL A 312 3.67 -22.32 16.65
CA VAL A 312 5.05 -21.87 16.41
C VAL A 312 5.58 -22.31 15.05
N ILE A 313 5.31 -23.56 14.65
CA ILE A 313 5.76 -24.08 13.35
C ILE A 313 5.12 -23.33 12.18
N PRO A 314 3.78 -23.24 12.02
CA PRO A 314 3.22 -22.46 10.91
C PRO A 314 3.61 -20.97 11.02
N PHE A 315 3.72 -20.39 12.21
CA PHE A 315 4.20 -19.02 12.35
C PHE A 315 5.62 -18.83 11.83
N GLY A 316 6.54 -19.75 12.13
CA GLY A 316 7.88 -19.76 11.57
C GLY A 316 7.89 -19.92 10.03
N LEU A 317 7.03 -20.79 9.49
CA LEU A 317 6.85 -20.97 8.05
C LEU A 317 6.29 -19.71 7.37
N ALA A 318 5.33 -19.01 8.00
CA ALA A 318 4.80 -17.74 7.51
C ALA A 318 5.88 -16.65 7.45
N LEU A 319 6.67 -16.50 8.52
CA LEU A 319 7.78 -15.54 8.58
C LEU A 319 8.81 -15.83 7.49
N ALA A 320 9.20 -17.10 7.32
CA ALA A 320 10.13 -17.52 6.29
C ALA A 320 9.57 -17.26 4.89
N SER A 321 8.31 -17.61 4.65
CA SER A 321 7.60 -17.37 3.39
C SER A 321 7.60 -15.89 3.01
N LEU A 322 7.11 -15.01 3.89
CA LEU A 322 7.03 -13.59 3.58
C LEU A 322 8.42 -12.95 3.42
N SER A 323 9.40 -13.38 4.21
CA SER A 323 10.80 -12.93 4.05
C SER A 323 11.36 -13.32 2.67
N LEU A 324 11.14 -14.57 2.25
CA LEU A 324 11.56 -15.06 0.94
C LEU A 324 10.84 -14.36 -0.21
N LEU A 325 9.57 -13.99 -0.01
CA LEU A 325 8.81 -13.19 -0.99
C LEU A 325 9.46 -11.83 -1.22
N PHE A 326 9.86 -11.11 -0.16
CA PHE A 326 10.60 -9.85 -0.31
C PHE A 326 11.96 -10.07 -0.97
N ILE A 327 12.70 -11.11 -0.60
CA ILE A 327 13.97 -11.46 -1.23
C ILE A 327 13.79 -11.75 -2.73
N ALA A 328 12.73 -12.47 -3.11
CA ALA A 328 12.38 -12.77 -4.49
C ALA A 328 12.09 -11.48 -5.28
N CYS A 329 11.31 -10.56 -4.72
CA CYS A 329 11.08 -9.23 -5.30
C CYS A 329 12.41 -8.46 -5.48
N GLY A 330 13.32 -8.56 -4.52
CA GLY A 330 14.65 -7.96 -4.61
C GLY A 330 15.45 -8.45 -5.80
N PHE A 331 15.53 -9.78 -5.98
CA PHE A 331 16.21 -10.39 -7.13
C PHE A 331 15.53 -10.06 -8.47
N GLY A 332 14.20 -9.91 -8.47
CA GLY A 332 13.43 -9.53 -9.65
C GLY A 332 13.67 -8.09 -10.11
N ILE A 333 13.70 -7.14 -9.17
CA ILE A 333 13.78 -5.70 -9.48
C ILE A 333 15.24 -5.22 -9.57
N THR A 334 16.08 -5.58 -8.60
CA THR A 334 17.44 -5.03 -8.43
C THR A 334 18.54 -6.09 -8.56
N GLY A 335 18.20 -7.35 -8.86
CA GLY A 335 19.17 -8.43 -8.86
C GLY A 335 19.81 -8.73 -7.49
N ARG A 336 19.28 -8.20 -6.37
CA ARG A 336 19.82 -8.41 -5.02
C ARG A 336 18.75 -8.84 -4.03
N ALA A 337 19.10 -9.73 -3.10
CA ALA A 337 18.21 -10.17 -2.02
C ALA A 337 17.61 -9.01 -1.21
N LEU A 338 18.42 -7.99 -0.91
CA LEU A 338 18.00 -6.79 -0.17
C LEU A 338 17.44 -5.69 -1.08
N GLY A 339 17.06 -6.02 -2.32
CA GLY A 339 16.50 -5.08 -3.27
C GLY A 339 15.31 -4.23 -2.79
N PRO A 340 14.34 -4.78 -2.03
CA PRO A 340 13.17 -4.00 -1.61
C PRO A 340 13.50 -2.87 -0.63
N ILE A 341 14.69 -2.91 0.00
CA ILE A 341 15.16 -1.86 0.90
C ILE A 341 16.08 -0.85 0.23
N ILE A 342 16.34 -0.99 -1.08
CA ILE A 342 17.15 -0.04 -1.87
C ILE A 342 16.24 1.06 -2.39
N ASP A 343 16.62 2.31 -2.16
CA ASP A 343 15.91 3.49 -2.66
C ASP A 343 16.30 3.87 -4.11
N GLU A 344 15.69 4.94 -4.62
CA GLU A 344 15.94 5.44 -5.98
C GLU A 344 17.36 5.99 -6.19
N ARG A 345 18.14 6.17 -5.12
CA ARG A 345 19.54 6.62 -5.12
C ARG A 345 20.52 5.46 -5.06
N ASN A 346 20.01 4.22 -5.18
CA ASN A 346 20.77 2.99 -5.04
C ASN A 346 21.44 2.87 -3.65
N ARG A 347 20.79 3.38 -2.59
CA ARG A 347 21.25 3.26 -1.20
C ARG A 347 20.24 2.47 -0.38
N MET A 348 20.70 1.77 0.65
CA MET A 348 19.78 1.08 1.57
C MET A 348 19.07 2.10 2.45
N SER A 349 17.74 2.03 2.49
CA SER A 349 16.87 2.95 3.23
C SER A 349 16.37 2.31 4.51
N LEU A 350 16.60 3.01 5.63
CA LEU A 350 16.11 2.59 6.94
C LEU A 350 14.59 2.49 6.99
N THR A 351 13.86 3.41 6.36
CA THR A 351 12.39 3.42 6.36
C THR A 351 11.82 2.24 5.56
N LEU A 352 12.47 1.87 4.45
CA LEU A 352 12.03 0.72 3.67
C LEU A 352 12.30 -0.59 4.42
N ALA A 353 13.43 -0.68 5.12
CA ALA A 353 13.71 -1.84 5.97
C ALA A 353 12.73 -1.98 7.15
N GLN A 354 12.39 -0.88 7.82
CA GLN A 354 11.33 -0.85 8.83
C GLN A 354 10.00 -1.37 8.27
N LEU A 355 9.58 -0.88 7.09
CA LEU A 355 8.36 -1.33 6.43
C LEU A 355 8.40 -2.83 6.15
N VAL A 356 9.48 -3.35 5.57
CA VAL A 356 9.62 -4.78 5.24
C VAL A 356 9.54 -5.63 6.51
N ILE A 357 10.30 -5.29 7.56
CA ILE A 357 10.33 -6.05 8.82
C ILE A 357 8.95 -6.08 9.48
N TRP A 358 8.30 -4.92 9.63
CA TRP A 358 6.96 -4.84 10.23
C TRP A 358 5.91 -5.56 9.40
N SER A 359 5.99 -5.49 8.07
CA SER A 359 5.08 -6.22 7.18
C SER A 359 5.23 -7.72 7.35
N VAL A 360 6.46 -8.24 7.39
CA VAL A 360 6.72 -9.67 7.61
C VAL A 360 6.13 -10.14 8.94
N ILE A 361 6.38 -9.40 10.03
CA ILE A 361 5.94 -9.81 11.38
C ILE A 361 4.40 -9.74 11.50
N LEU A 362 3.79 -8.61 11.13
CA LEU A 362 2.36 -8.39 11.31
C LEU A 362 1.52 -9.30 10.40
N LEU A 363 1.88 -9.42 9.12
CA LEU A 363 1.14 -10.25 8.18
C LEU A 363 1.28 -11.74 8.49
N SER A 364 2.44 -12.19 8.99
CA SER A 364 2.61 -13.59 9.43
C SER A 364 1.71 -13.93 10.61
N GLY A 365 1.64 -13.03 11.61
CA GLY A 365 0.78 -13.22 12.78
C GLY A 365 -0.70 -13.20 12.40
N LEU A 366 -1.12 -12.25 11.56
CA LEU A 366 -2.50 -12.18 11.05
C LEU A 366 -2.91 -13.42 10.25
N LEU A 367 -2.02 -13.91 9.38
CA LEU A 367 -2.25 -15.12 8.59
C LEU A 367 -2.49 -16.33 9.50
N VAL A 368 -1.57 -16.59 10.44
CA VAL A 368 -1.63 -17.79 11.28
C VAL A 368 -2.77 -17.72 12.29
N CYS A 369 -2.92 -16.60 12.99
CA CYS A 369 -3.99 -16.45 13.96
C CYS A 369 -5.38 -16.42 13.28
N GLY A 370 -5.50 -15.76 12.13
CA GLY A 370 -6.75 -15.71 11.36
C GLY A 370 -7.16 -17.07 10.81
N LEU A 371 -6.22 -17.83 10.25
CA LEU A 371 -6.52 -19.17 9.74
C LEU A 371 -6.77 -20.19 10.85
N PHE A 372 -6.10 -20.05 12.01
CA PHE A 372 -6.44 -20.85 13.19
C PHE A 372 -7.87 -20.57 13.66
N ASN A 373 -8.27 -19.30 13.79
CA ASN A 373 -9.64 -18.94 14.11
C ASN A 373 -10.62 -19.47 13.06
N TYR A 374 -10.29 -19.36 11.77
CA TYR A 374 -11.11 -19.92 10.69
C TYR A 374 -11.27 -21.44 10.83
N GLY A 375 -10.21 -22.18 11.15
CA GLY A 375 -10.29 -23.62 11.40
C GLY A 375 -11.15 -23.95 12.62
N PHE A 376 -11.04 -23.13 13.66
CA PHE A 376 -11.77 -23.33 14.92
C PHE A 376 -13.27 -23.05 14.78
N GLY A 377 -13.65 -21.93 14.16
CA GLY A 377 -15.05 -21.50 14.07
C GLY A 377 -15.68 -21.57 12.69
N GLY A 378 -14.94 -21.86 11.62
CA GLY A 378 -15.48 -21.85 10.24
C GLY A 378 -16.66 -22.79 10.04
N LEU A 379 -16.61 -23.98 10.65
CA LEU A 379 -17.74 -24.93 10.67
C LEU A 379 -18.91 -24.43 11.53
N PHE A 380 -18.61 -23.69 12.59
CA PHE A 380 -19.61 -23.11 13.49
C PHE A 380 -20.29 -21.87 12.88
N ILE A 381 -19.60 -21.09 12.05
CA ILE A 381 -20.17 -19.93 11.34
C ILE A 381 -21.34 -20.37 10.46
N THR A 382 -21.20 -21.49 9.74
CA THR A 382 -22.30 -21.99 8.89
C THR A 382 -23.50 -22.44 9.72
N GLU A 383 -23.27 -23.07 10.87
CA GLU A 383 -24.32 -23.48 11.80
C GLU A 383 -25.00 -22.26 12.44
N LEU A 384 -24.22 -21.28 12.92
CA LEU A 384 -24.72 -20.02 13.47
C LEU A 384 -25.53 -19.24 12.44
N GLN A 385 -25.07 -19.19 11.19
CA GLN A 385 -25.79 -18.51 10.12
C GLN A 385 -27.13 -19.19 9.84
N GLN A 386 -27.17 -20.52 9.85
CA GLN A 386 -28.42 -21.27 9.71
C GLN A 386 -29.36 -21.07 10.90
N GLN A 387 -28.83 -21.08 12.13
CA GLN A 387 -29.59 -20.80 13.36
C GLN A 387 -30.12 -19.36 13.39
N ALA A 388 -29.31 -18.39 13.00
CA ALA A 388 -29.70 -16.98 12.92
C ALA A 388 -30.80 -16.78 11.89
N ALA A 389 -30.74 -17.47 10.74
CA ALA A 389 -31.80 -17.46 9.75
C ALA A 389 -33.10 -18.10 10.28
N ALA A 390 -33.01 -19.25 10.97
CA ALA A 390 -34.16 -19.92 11.57
C ALA A 390 -34.82 -19.07 12.67
N ALA A 391 -34.04 -18.49 13.58
CA ALA A 391 -34.53 -17.59 14.65
C ALA A 391 -35.18 -16.33 14.07
N THR A 392 -34.62 -15.79 12.97
CA THR A 392 -35.24 -14.67 12.24
C THR A 392 -36.59 -15.06 11.63
N ALA A 393 -36.67 -16.23 11.01
CA ALA A 393 -37.92 -16.76 10.47
C ALA A 393 -38.98 -16.99 11.56
N ALA A 394 -38.54 -17.40 12.76
CA ALA A 394 -39.37 -17.56 13.95
C ALA A 394 -39.72 -16.23 14.67
N LYS A 395 -39.19 -15.09 14.20
CA LYS A 395 -39.35 -13.76 14.82
C LYS A 395 -38.88 -13.69 16.28
N GLU A 396 -37.84 -14.45 16.63
CA GLU A 396 -37.25 -14.43 17.98
C GLU A 396 -36.48 -13.11 18.23
N VAL A 397 -36.76 -12.48 19.38
CA VAL A 397 -36.07 -11.26 19.84
C VAL A 397 -35.70 -11.43 21.31
N PRO A 398 -34.40 -11.43 21.68
CA PRO A 398 -33.24 -11.21 20.82
C PRO A 398 -32.82 -12.44 19.99
N ASN A 399 -32.35 -12.21 18.76
CA ASN A 399 -31.73 -13.26 17.94
C ASN A 399 -30.27 -13.48 18.40
N ASN A 400 -30.10 -14.34 19.40
CA ASN A 400 -28.80 -14.63 20.01
C ASN A 400 -27.79 -15.23 19.03
N ALA A 401 -28.25 -16.03 18.06
CA ALA A 401 -27.37 -16.61 17.04
C ALA A 401 -26.78 -15.54 16.12
N LYS A 402 -27.56 -14.51 15.78
CA LYS A 402 -27.07 -13.35 15.04
C LYS A 402 -26.06 -12.53 15.86
N ILE A 403 -26.35 -12.28 17.14
CA ILE A 403 -25.43 -11.56 18.04
C ILE A 403 -24.09 -12.30 18.15
N ALA A 404 -24.13 -13.64 18.29
CA ALA A 404 -22.95 -14.49 18.32
C ALA A 404 -22.17 -14.45 17.00
N LEU A 405 -22.87 -14.48 15.86
CA LEU A 405 -22.26 -14.36 14.53
C LEU A 405 -21.57 -13.00 14.34
N ASP A 406 -22.22 -11.91 14.76
CA ASP A 406 -21.68 -10.55 14.67
C ASP A 406 -20.48 -10.34 15.63
N ALA A 407 -20.42 -11.09 16.74
CA ALA A 407 -19.31 -11.07 17.68
C ALA A 407 -18.10 -11.92 17.22
N TYR A 408 -18.28 -12.82 16.25
CA TYR A 408 -17.23 -13.74 15.82
C TYR A 408 -16.23 -13.05 14.88
N ASN A 409 -15.06 -12.70 15.41
CA ASN A 409 -13.98 -12.10 14.63
C ASN A 409 -13.10 -13.18 14.01
N LEU A 410 -13.21 -13.35 12.68
CA LEU A 410 -12.40 -14.29 11.92
C LEU A 410 -10.90 -13.96 12.04
N PHE A 411 -10.54 -12.73 11.71
CA PHE A 411 -9.19 -12.22 11.91
C PHE A 411 -9.08 -11.57 13.29
N PRO A 412 -7.97 -11.78 14.02
CA PRO A 412 -7.74 -11.04 15.24
C PRO A 412 -7.80 -9.54 14.95
N SER A 413 -8.48 -8.79 15.81
CA SER A 413 -8.44 -7.34 15.74
C SER A 413 -7.01 -6.84 15.89
N ILE A 414 -6.62 -5.88 15.06
CA ILE A 414 -5.33 -5.20 15.18
C ILE A 414 -5.55 -4.03 16.14
N PRO A 415 -4.93 -4.02 17.34
CA PRO A 415 -4.96 -2.85 18.21
C PRO A 415 -4.64 -1.58 17.44
N PHE A 416 -5.38 -0.49 17.70
CA PHE A 416 -5.25 0.75 16.95
C PHE A 416 -3.78 1.23 16.82
N TYR A 417 -2.96 1.04 17.86
CA TYR A 417 -1.54 1.38 17.83
C TYR A 417 -0.73 0.55 16.83
N LEU A 418 -1.03 -0.75 16.66
CA LEU A 418 -0.39 -1.58 15.63
C LEU A 418 -0.90 -1.26 14.23
N ALA A 419 -2.18 -0.87 14.11
CA ALA A 419 -2.73 -0.38 12.85
C ALA A 419 -2.07 0.95 12.44
N LEU A 420 -1.83 1.85 13.41
CA LEU A 420 -1.02 3.05 13.22
C LEU A 420 0.38 2.69 12.76
N VAL A 421 1.02 1.65 13.31
CA VAL A 421 2.37 1.23 12.87
C VAL A 421 2.36 0.73 11.44
N GLY A 422 1.41 -0.13 11.07
CA GLY A 422 1.24 -0.57 9.68
C GLY A 422 0.97 0.63 8.75
N GLY A 423 0.07 1.52 9.16
CA GLY A 423 -0.27 2.74 8.44
C GLY A 423 0.90 3.70 8.29
N PHE A 424 1.68 3.92 9.36
CA PHE A 424 2.88 4.77 9.35
C PHE A 424 3.99 4.12 8.55
N ALA A 425 4.20 2.81 8.65
CA ALA A 425 5.19 2.10 7.85
C ALA A 425 4.89 2.25 6.36
N VAL A 426 3.61 2.17 5.96
CA VAL A 426 3.19 2.39 4.58
C VAL A 426 3.27 3.87 4.19
N ALA A 427 2.78 4.79 5.03
CA ALA A 427 2.70 6.20 4.71
C ALA A 427 4.07 6.91 4.75
N THR A 428 4.99 6.51 5.62
CA THR A 428 6.28 7.18 5.84
C THR A 428 7.17 7.18 4.59
N PRO A 429 7.31 6.09 3.81
CA PRO A 429 7.99 6.12 2.52
C PRO A 429 7.36 7.12 1.54
N PHE A 430 6.04 7.19 1.45
CA PHE A 430 5.33 8.15 0.59
C PHE A 430 5.52 9.59 1.07
N LEU A 431 5.31 9.87 2.36
CA LEU A 431 5.54 11.19 2.95
C LEU A 431 7.01 11.59 2.83
N SER A 432 7.95 10.67 3.03
CA SER A 432 9.37 10.94 2.84
C SER A 432 9.66 11.34 1.40
N ARG A 433 9.03 10.71 0.41
CA ARG A 433 9.20 11.10 -1.00
C ARG A 433 8.61 12.48 -1.26
N LEU A 434 7.41 12.75 -0.75
CA LEU A 434 6.77 14.06 -0.84
C LEU A 434 7.64 15.14 -0.20
N ILE A 435 8.16 14.91 1.01
CA ILE A 435 9.06 15.83 1.70
C ILE A 435 10.35 15.98 0.94
N SER A 436 11.00 14.90 0.47
CA SER A 436 12.25 14.99 -0.30
C SER A 436 12.08 15.75 -1.61
N ASN A 437 10.92 15.64 -2.26
CA ASN A 437 10.63 16.31 -3.53
C ASN A 437 10.06 17.72 -3.39
N SER A 438 9.46 18.09 -2.25
CA SER A 438 8.96 19.46 -2.06
C SER A 438 10.10 20.45 -1.81
N THR A 439 10.19 21.50 -2.63
CA THR A 439 10.92 22.72 -2.26
C THR A 439 10.16 23.35 -1.10
N VAL A 440 10.79 23.42 0.08
CA VAL A 440 10.16 24.07 1.23
C VAL A 440 10.00 25.56 0.89
N VAL A 441 8.75 25.99 0.77
CA VAL A 441 8.36 27.37 0.48
C VAL A 441 8.86 28.25 1.62
N GLY A 442 9.83 29.14 1.34
CA GLY A 442 10.25 30.19 2.28
C GLY A 442 11.76 30.27 2.58
N THR A 443 12.59 29.32 2.16
CA THR A 443 14.04 29.58 2.13
C THR A 443 14.34 30.48 0.94
N GLN A 444 14.91 31.67 1.20
CA GLN A 444 15.38 32.57 0.16
C GLN A 444 16.13 31.79 -0.89
N GLU A 445 15.62 31.90 -2.12
CA GLU A 445 16.27 31.68 -3.39
C GLU A 445 17.76 31.38 -3.21
N GLN A 446 18.07 30.08 -3.11
CA GLN A 446 19.40 29.60 -3.35
C GLN A 446 19.65 29.98 -4.81
N THR A 447 20.25 31.16 -4.96
CA THR A 447 20.45 31.90 -6.21
C THR A 447 20.82 30.89 -7.26
N ALA A 448 20.05 30.87 -8.37
CA ALA A 448 20.30 29.99 -9.50
C ALA A 448 21.82 29.89 -9.72
N PRO A 449 22.41 28.68 -9.75
CA PRO A 449 23.85 28.54 -9.93
C PRO A 449 24.25 29.36 -11.15
N ASP A 450 25.28 30.18 -11.00
CA ASP A 450 25.87 30.97 -12.08
C ASP A 450 25.99 30.08 -13.32
N ALA A 451 25.30 30.43 -14.41
CA ALA A 451 25.24 29.61 -15.63
C ALA A 451 26.63 29.40 -16.27
N ALA A 452 27.63 30.15 -15.81
CA ALA A 452 29.03 30.05 -16.20
C ALA A 452 29.85 29.05 -15.37
N SER A 453 29.30 28.44 -14.32
CA SER A 453 30.01 27.42 -13.55
C SER A 453 29.75 26.03 -14.15
N PRO A 454 30.74 25.35 -14.77
CA PRO A 454 30.61 23.97 -15.26
C PRO A 454 30.48 22.95 -14.11
N THR A 455 30.33 23.44 -12.89
CA THR A 455 30.18 22.64 -11.69
C THR A 455 28.72 22.21 -11.58
N GLN A 456 28.46 21.02 -12.11
CA GLN A 456 27.29 20.16 -11.88
C GLN A 456 26.44 20.63 -10.70
N ALA A 457 25.14 20.88 -10.97
CA ALA A 457 24.12 21.07 -9.94
C ALA A 457 24.43 20.14 -8.77
N PRO A 458 24.55 20.65 -7.52
CA PRO A 458 25.04 19.88 -6.41
C PRO A 458 24.14 18.66 -6.23
N ARG A 459 24.62 17.50 -6.73
CA ARG A 459 24.02 16.19 -6.51
C ARG A 459 24.00 16.01 -5.00
N TYR A 460 22.85 16.28 -4.38
CA TYR A 460 22.61 15.94 -3.00
C TYR A 460 22.71 14.42 -2.93
N LEU A 461 23.86 13.95 -2.42
CA LEU A 461 24.34 12.57 -2.42
C LEU A 461 24.75 12.11 -3.83
N ALA A 462 25.97 11.61 -3.96
CA ALA A 462 26.35 10.89 -5.17
C ALA A 462 25.48 9.62 -5.23
N ASP A 463 24.52 9.59 -6.15
CA ASP A 463 23.84 8.36 -6.56
C ASP A 463 24.91 7.27 -6.72
N LYS A 464 24.70 6.13 -6.08
CA LYS A 464 25.60 5.00 -6.33
C LYS A 464 25.40 4.55 -7.77
N ALA A 465 26.51 4.22 -8.44
CA ALA A 465 26.54 3.87 -9.86
C ALA A 465 25.55 2.76 -10.24
N GLY A 466 25.19 1.89 -9.28
CA GLY A 466 24.14 0.90 -9.42
C GLY A 466 23.73 0.32 -8.07
N PRO A 467 22.60 -0.41 -8.01
CA PRO A 467 22.09 -1.00 -6.78
C PRO A 467 23.05 -2.04 -6.19
N GLU A 468 23.98 -2.62 -6.95
CA GLU A 468 25.05 -3.50 -6.47
C GLU A 468 26.04 -2.85 -5.50
N LYS A 469 26.11 -1.51 -5.51
CA LYS A 469 26.97 -0.74 -4.59
C LYS A 469 26.26 -0.36 -3.28
N ALA A 470 24.95 -0.60 -3.16
CA ALA A 470 24.22 -0.33 -1.92
C ALA A 470 24.80 -1.18 -0.77
N ALA A 471 25.04 -0.58 0.39
CA ALA A 471 25.62 -1.26 1.55
C ALA A 471 24.73 -1.04 2.77
N LEU A 472 24.72 -2.00 3.70
CA LEU A 472 23.97 -1.85 4.95
C LEU A 472 24.44 -0.65 5.77
N SER A 473 25.71 -0.25 5.62
CA SER A 473 26.22 0.98 6.21
C SER A 473 25.50 2.24 5.73
N ASP A 474 24.89 2.24 4.53
CA ASP A 474 24.10 3.38 4.04
C ASP A 474 22.92 3.72 4.97
N MET A 475 22.43 2.74 5.75
CA MET A 475 21.33 2.95 6.69
C MET A 475 21.75 3.80 7.90
N VAL A 476 23.05 3.86 8.19
CA VAL A 476 23.61 4.58 9.36
C VAL A 476 24.54 5.73 8.99
N LEU A 477 24.86 5.92 7.71
CA LEU A 477 25.67 7.04 7.23
C LEU A 477 24.82 8.29 7.02
N GLN A 478 25.43 9.47 7.22
CA GLN A 478 24.76 10.75 7.00
C GLN A 478 24.37 10.94 5.53
N GLU A 479 23.27 11.67 5.33
CA GLU A 479 22.77 12.05 4.00
C GLU A 479 23.21 13.47 3.57
N VAL A 480 24.07 14.12 4.37
CA VAL A 480 24.52 15.51 4.13
C VAL A 480 25.77 15.54 3.23
N LYS A 481 25.80 16.47 2.27
CA LYS A 481 26.93 16.70 1.37
C LYS A 481 28.20 17.01 2.18
N GLY A 482 29.30 16.31 1.90
CA GLY A 482 30.60 16.51 2.57
C GLY A 482 30.79 15.75 3.89
N ARG A 483 29.78 14.98 4.34
CA ARG A 483 29.87 14.09 5.52
C ARG A 483 29.29 12.70 5.26
N SER A 484 29.18 12.30 4.00
CA SER A 484 28.55 11.03 3.60
C SER A 484 29.29 9.78 4.11
N ASP A 485 30.53 9.95 4.53
CA ASP A 485 31.40 8.96 5.17
C ASP A 485 31.28 8.94 6.71
N MET A 486 30.57 9.90 7.30
CA MET A 486 30.35 9.95 8.75
C MET A 486 29.10 9.17 9.17
N VAL A 487 29.23 8.48 10.31
CA VAL A 487 28.10 7.79 10.95
C VAL A 487 27.14 8.81 11.57
N ASP A 488 25.86 8.65 11.29
CA ASP A 488 24.76 9.40 11.88
C ASP A 488 24.28 8.68 13.14
N ILE A 489 24.61 9.22 14.32
CA ILE A 489 24.24 8.66 15.62
C ILE A 489 22.72 8.52 15.75
N ASN A 490 21.93 9.44 15.19
CA ASN A 490 20.47 9.37 15.25
C ASN A 490 19.95 8.17 14.46
N ARG A 491 20.53 7.88 13.29
CA ARG A 491 20.14 6.70 12.49
C ARG A 491 20.52 5.40 13.18
N VAL A 492 21.70 5.34 13.80
CA VAL A 492 22.12 4.18 14.61
C VAL A 492 21.11 3.95 15.74
N GLN A 493 20.70 5.00 16.44
CA GLN A 493 19.67 4.93 17.47
C GLN A 493 18.34 4.41 16.90
N HIS A 494 17.90 4.87 15.73
CA HIS A 494 16.67 4.39 15.08
C HIS A 494 16.72 2.93 14.67
N VAL A 495 17.86 2.47 14.13
CA VAL A 495 18.09 1.05 13.81
C VAL A 495 17.99 0.23 15.10
N ALA A 496 18.65 0.66 16.17
CA ALA A 496 18.64 -0.05 17.45
C ALA A 496 17.23 -0.12 18.06
N ILE A 497 16.51 1.02 18.13
CA ILE A 497 15.13 1.07 18.65
C ILE A 497 14.22 0.16 17.82
N THR A 498 14.28 0.24 16.49
CA THR A 498 13.47 -0.60 15.61
C THR A 498 13.78 -2.08 15.86
N GLY A 499 15.05 -2.45 15.90
CA GLY A 499 15.46 -3.84 16.14
C GLY A 499 14.94 -4.38 17.47
N ILE A 500 15.09 -3.60 18.56
CA ILE A 500 14.59 -3.97 19.89
C ILE A 500 13.07 -4.14 19.89
N LEU A 501 12.33 -3.21 19.27
CA LEU A 501 10.87 -3.27 19.22
C LEU A 501 10.39 -4.44 18.37
N SER A 502 10.98 -4.65 17.19
CA SER A 502 10.61 -5.76 16.30
C SER A 502 10.89 -7.12 16.94
N ILE A 503 12.05 -7.30 17.60
CA ILE A 503 12.37 -8.54 18.32
C ILE A 503 11.44 -8.74 19.52
N SER A 504 11.23 -7.70 20.34
CA SER A 504 10.33 -7.78 21.50
C SER A 504 8.92 -8.18 21.10
N TYR A 505 8.37 -7.55 20.05
CA TYR A 505 7.03 -7.88 19.56
C TYR A 505 6.96 -9.27 18.93
N LEU A 506 8.01 -9.68 18.21
CA LEU A 506 8.12 -11.04 17.69
C LEU A 506 8.11 -12.08 18.81
N LEU A 507 8.83 -11.84 19.91
CA LEU A 507 8.83 -12.72 21.09
C LEU A 507 7.46 -12.79 21.76
N VAL A 508 6.76 -11.67 21.88
CA VAL A 508 5.38 -11.64 22.40
C VAL A 508 4.44 -12.43 21.49
N LEU A 509 4.59 -12.32 20.16
CA LEU A 509 3.83 -13.15 19.23
C LEU A 509 4.15 -14.63 19.39
N PHE A 510 5.43 -15.00 19.52
CA PHE A 510 5.83 -16.38 19.79
C PHE A 510 5.20 -16.92 21.07
N ASP A 511 5.21 -16.14 22.15
CA ASP A 511 4.58 -16.53 23.42
C ASP A 511 3.08 -16.82 23.23
N VAL A 512 2.35 -15.87 22.64
CA VAL A 512 0.89 -15.99 22.40
C VAL A 512 0.53 -17.18 21.52
N VAL A 513 1.34 -17.50 20.51
CA VAL A 513 1.08 -18.63 19.61
C VAL A 513 1.64 -19.96 20.11
N SER A 514 2.56 -19.96 21.07
CA SER A 514 3.18 -21.19 21.61
C SER A 514 2.33 -21.92 22.64
N ASN A 515 1.47 -21.19 23.36
CA ASN A 515 0.73 -21.70 24.51
C ASN A 515 -0.77 -21.41 24.40
N ILE A 516 -1.43 -21.99 23.40
CA ILE A 516 -2.89 -21.97 23.32
C ILE A 516 -3.43 -23.07 24.25
N ASP A 517 -3.87 -22.68 25.43
CA ASP A 517 -4.36 -23.62 26.44
C ASP A 517 -5.82 -24.05 26.22
N ALA A 518 -6.18 -25.16 26.87
CA ALA A 518 -7.54 -25.70 26.86
C ALA A 518 -8.57 -24.69 27.38
N VAL A 519 -8.18 -23.88 28.38
CA VAL A 519 -9.06 -22.89 29.01
C VAL A 519 -9.50 -21.85 27.99
N ARG A 520 -8.57 -21.29 27.20
CA ARG A 520 -8.85 -20.31 26.15
C ARG A 520 -9.74 -20.89 25.05
N ILE A 521 -9.51 -22.14 24.66
CA ILE A 521 -10.32 -22.84 23.66
C ILE A 521 -11.77 -23.02 24.15
N VAL A 522 -11.94 -23.54 25.38
CA VAL A 522 -13.26 -23.77 25.98
C VAL A 522 -13.99 -22.44 26.18
N PHE A 523 -13.29 -21.42 26.69
CA PHE A 523 -13.85 -20.09 26.90
C PHE A 523 -14.33 -19.46 25.60
N ALA A 524 -13.49 -19.48 24.55
CA ALA A 524 -13.86 -18.97 23.24
C ALA A 524 -15.12 -19.65 22.70
N ALA A 525 -15.24 -20.98 22.86
CA ALA A 525 -16.45 -21.69 22.46
C ALA A 525 -17.69 -21.30 23.27
N THR A 526 -17.57 -21.13 24.60
CA THR A 526 -18.70 -20.71 25.44
C THR A 526 -19.21 -19.31 25.11
N GLN A 527 -18.32 -18.43 24.66
CA GLN A 527 -18.64 -17.06 24.27
C GLN A 527 -19.01 -16.92 22.79
N SER A 528 -19.01 -18.02 22.01
CA SER A 528 -19.13 -17.97 20.56
C SER A 528 -18.15 -16.97 19.92
N ALA A 529 -16.94 -16.89 20.48
CA ALA A 529 -15.88 -15.97 20.08
C ALA A 529 -14.73 -16.72 19.41
N SER A 530 -13.85 -15.98 18.75
CA SER A 530 -12.58 -16.53 18.27
C SER A 530 -11.62 -16.81 19.45
N VAL A 531 -10.73 -17.79 19.28
CA VAL A 531 -9.73 -18.13 20.31
C VAL A 531 -8.69 -17.03 20.45
N LEU A 532 -8.31 -16.42 19.31
CA LEU A 532 -7.35 -15.34 19.22
C LEU A 532 -8.09 -14.07 18.74
N THR A 533 -8.69 -13.34 19.68
CA THR A 533 -9.57 -12.19 19.39
C THR A 533 -8.83 -10.92 18.97
N SER A 534 -7.58 -10.77 19.41
CA SER A 534 -6.73 -9.62 19.10
C SER A 534 -5.27 -10.02 18.96
N MET A 535 -4.52 -9.24 18.17
CA MET A 535 -3.07 -9.27 18.19
C MET A 535 -2.57 -8.81 19.58
N PRO A 536 -1.39 -9.27 20.04
CA PRO A 536 -0.92 -8.95 21.38
C PRO A 536 -0.87 -7.44 21.60
N GLN A 537 -1.45 -7.00 22.73
CA GLN A 537 -1.39 -5.60 23.11
C GLN A 537 0.04 -5.26 23.55
N ILE A 538 0.52 -4.14 23.04
CA ILE A 538 1.79 -3.53 23.42
C ILE A 538 1.49 -2.38 24.38
N ASP A 539 2.41 -2.12 25.32
CA ASP A 539 2.24 -1.07 26.30
C ASP A 539 2.41 0.34 25.70
N GLY A 540 2.07 1.35 26.50
CA GLY A 540 2.23 2.75 26.11
C GLY A 540 3.69 3.11 25.83
N THR A 541 4.65 2.48 26.53
CA THR A 541 6.09 2.69 26.33
C THR A 541 6.53 2.21 24.96
N PHE A 542 6.15 0.99 24.57
CA PHE A 542 6.43 0.44 23.25
C PHE A 542 5.85 1.33 22.16
N THR A 543 4.59 1.74 22.31
CA THR A 543 3.93 2.64 21.36
C THR A 543 4.65 3.98 21.24
N SER A 544 5.09 4.55 22.37
CA SER A 544 5.81 5.82 22.41
C SER A 544 7.18 5.72 21.74
N LEU A 545 7.95 4.67 22.04
CA LEU A 545 9.25 4.42 21.41
C LEU A 545 9.12 4.23 19.90
N LEU A 546 8.05 3.54 19.47
CA LEU A 546 7.78 3.30 18.06
C LEU A 546 7.37 4.58 17.34
N PHE A 547 6.53 5.40 17.96
CA PHE A 547 6.16 6.71 17.45
C PHE A 547 7.38 7.63 17.34
N VAL A 548 8.19 7.74 18.39
CA VAL A 548 9.43 8.54 18.40
C VAL A 548 10.39 8.06 17.31
N SER A 549 10.50 6.76 17.08
CA SER A 549 11.37 6.23 16.03
C SER A 549 10.94 6.65 14.61
N HIS A 550 9.65 6.86 14.36
CA HIS A 550 9.15 7.32 13.07
C HIS A 550 9.11 8.85 12.97
N ALA A 551 8.65 9.52 14.03
CA ALA A 551 8.52 10.96 14.09
C ALA A 551 9.87 11.67 13.99
N ALA A 552 10.91 11.19 14.67
CA ALA A 552 12.24 11.79 14.57
C ALA A 552 12.91 11.52 13.22
N LEU A 553 12.55 10.43 12.53
CA LEU A 553 13.02 10.19 11.16
C LEU A 553 12.39 11.18 10.16
N LEU A 554 11.09 11.47 10.31
CA LEU A 554 10.45 12.54 9.54
C LEU A 554 10.99 13.93 9.92
N GLY A 555 11.17 14.18 11.23
CA GLY A 555 11.69 15.43 11.76
C GLY A 555 13.11 15.75 11.29
N SER A 556 14.02 14.77 11.27
CA SER A 556 15.38 14.95 10.76
C SER A 556 15.40 15.32 9.27
N LYS A 557 14.55 14.70 8.45
CA LYS A 557 14.42 15.06 7.03
C LYS A 557 13.89 16.48 6.82
N VAL A 558 12.96 16.93 7.66
CA VAL A 558 12.47 18.30 7.63
C VAL A 558 13.56 19.28 8.08
N TYR A 559 14.29 18.94 9.16
CA TYR A 559 15.38 19.76 9.69
C TYR A 559 16.53 19.92 8.70
N ASP A 560 16.97 18.84 8.03
CA ASP A 560 18.01 18.86 7.01
C ASP A 560 17.68 19.78 5.83
N LYS A 561 16.38 20.02 5.57
CA LYS A 561 15.93 21.00 4.56
C LYS A 561 15.92 22.44 5.05
N MET A 562 15.79 22.65 6.36
CA MET A 562 15.68 23.98 6.96
C MET A 562 17.04 24.60 7.28
N VAL A 563 18.07 23.80 7.58
CA VAL A 563 19.41 24.33 7.88
C VAL A 563 20.10 24.79 6.59
N PRO A 564 20.32 26.10 6.39
CA PRO A 564 21.03 26.59 5.21
C PRO A 564 22.46 26.05 5.22
N ALA A 565 22.94 25.53 4.09
CA ALA A 565 24.34 25.16 3.96
C ALA A 565 25.19 26.40 4.26
N LYS A 566 25.87 26.41 5.41
CA LYS A 566 26.77 27.50 5.80
C LYS A 566 27.79 27.63 4.67
N ARG A 567 27.81 28.76 3.97
CA ARG A 567 28.75 29.04 2.87
C ARG A 567 30.15 29.10 3.47
N GLU A 568 30.87 27.99 3.47
CA GLU A 568 32.30 27.94 3.70
C GLU A 568 32.98 28.71 2.57
N GLY A 569 33.28 29.99 2.80
CA GLY A 569 33.95 30.83 1.80
C GLY A 569 33.82 32.33 1.97
N GLN A 570 33.09 32.85 2.98
CA GLN A 570 32.89 34.29 3.13
C GLN A 570 33.78 34.97 4.20
N ASP A 571 34.72 34.25 4.79
CA ASP A 571 35.75 34.78 5.70
C ASP A 571 37.16 34.36 5.23
N ARG A 572 37.58 34.84 4.05
CA ARG A 572 39.01 34.94 3.68
C ARG A 572 39.27 36.16 2.82
#